data_AF-A0A7Y6XNV0-F1
#
_entry.id   AF-A0A7Y6XNV0-F1
#
_cell.length_a   1.000
_cell.length_b   1.000
_cell.length_c   1.000
_cell.angle_alpha   90.00
_cell.angle_beta   90.00
_cell.angle_gamma   90.00
#
_symmetry.space_group_name_H-M   'P 1'
#
loop_
_entity.id
_entity.type
_entity.pdbx_description
1 polymer ?
#
loop_
_entity_poly.entity_id
_entity_poly.type
_entity_poly.pdbx_seq_one_letter_code
_entity_poly.pdbx_strand_id
1 'polypeptide(L)'
;MKKNTWSLLLGAILLTVSACAQKTDLEKTEATVSQQTIRDHIYYLASDELRGRNTGTEEIQVAANYLANQFESYGAKTVPGADGYFQPVPLRIKTPATAASFEYSGKKFNLNEDFLIVDGTSGSFEGEVVYLNYGLEDDYDNAVVEGRIVFVKAGNGEVSDRRDILRLSREKYELARAKGATGLVEFYSSPATPWAQLGSSFNRVNITL
;
A
#
# COMPACT_ATOMS: atom_id res chain seq x y z
N MET A 1 6.54 -12.18 -75.14
CA MET A 1 6.06 -11.70 -73.82
C MET A 1 5.11 -12.73 -73.22
N LYS A 2 5.61 -13.77 -72.55
CA LYS A 2 4.77 -14.74 -71.83
C LYS A 2 4.39 -14.09 -70.49
N LYS A 3 3.13 -13.66 -70.36
CA LYS A 3 2.65 -12.96 -69.16
C LYS A 3 2.56 -13.96 -67.99
N ASN A 4 3.06 -13.54 -66.83
CA ASN A 4 3.16 -14.30 -65.57
C ASN A 4 1.79 -14.61 -64.94
N THR A 5 0.97 -15.42 -65.61
CA THR A 5 -0.32 -15.87 -65.08
C THR A 5 -0.19 -16.70 -63.80
N TRP A 6 0.95 -17.39 -63.62
CA TRP A 6 1.24 -18.15 -62.41
C TRP A 6 1.49 -17.27 -61.18
N SER A 7 2.16 -16.11 -61.36
CA SER A 7 2.43 -15.18 -60.25
C SER A 7 1.16 -14.51 -59.72
N LEU A 8 0.17 -14.29 -60.59
CA LEU A 8 -1.16 -13.77 -60.19
C LEU A 8 -1.98 -14.81 -59.44
N LEU A 9 -1.91 -16.09 -59.84
CA LEU A 9 -2.55 -17.21 -59.14
C LEU A 9 -1.93 -17.45 -57.75
N LEU A 10 -0.60 -17.39 -57.64
CA LEU A 10 0.11 -17.55 -56.37
C LEU A 10 -0.18 -16.40 -55.39
N GLY A 11 -0.25 -15.16 -55.91
CA GLY A 11 -0.62 -13.99 -55.11
C GLY A 11 -2.08 -14.03 -54.61
N ALA A 12 -3.01 -14.51 -55.45
CA ALA A 12 -4.41 -14.69 -55.05
C ALA A 12 -4.59 -15.78 -53.98
N ILE A 13 -3.79 -16.86 -54.03
CA ILE A 13 -3.78 -17.91 -53.00
C ILE A 13 -3.16 -17.40 -51.68
N LEU A 14 -2.10 -16.58 -51.72
CA LEU A 14 -1.55 -15.98 -50.50
C LEU A 14 -2.51 -15.01 -49.82
N LEU A 15 -3.29 -14.25 -50.60
CA LEU A 15 -4.29 -13.29 -50.09
C LEU A 15 -5.50 -13.98 -49.43
N THR A 16 -5.93 -15.15 -49.90
CA THR A 16 -7.03 -15.90 -49.27
C THR A 16 -6.62 -16.59 -47.97
N VAL A 17 -5.37 -17.08 -47.87
CA VAL A 17 -4.86 -17.71 -46.64
C VAL A 17 -4.73 -16.69 -45.49
N SER A 18 -4.32 -15.46 -45.80
CA SER A 18 -4.20 -14.40 -44.78
C SER A 18 -5.56 -13.91 -44.24
N ALA A 19 -6.63 -14.00 -45.04
CA ALA A 19 -7.99 -13.62 -44.63
C ALA A 19 -8.66 -14.69 -43.73
N CYS A 20 -8.31 -15.98 -43.90
CA CYS A 20 -8.76 -17.04 -42.99
C CYS A 20 -8.06 -16.99 -41.63
N ALA A 21 -6.84 -16.44 -41.55
CA ALA A 21 -6.08 -16.35 -40.29
C ALA A 21 -6.62 -15.29 -39.31
N GLN A 22 -7.38 -14.29 -39.77
CA GLN A 22 -7.95 -13.24 -38.91
C GLN A 22 -9.32 -13.58 -38.31
N LYS A 23 -10.05 -14.55 -38.87
CA LYS A 23 -11.36 -14.98 -38.35
C LYS A 23 -11.28 -15.84 -37.09
N THR A 24 -10.09 -16.38 -36.78
CA THR A 24 -9.94 -17.41 -35.75
C THR A 24 -10.16 -16.91 -34.33
N ASP A 25 -9.86 -15.65 -34.04
CA ASP A 25 -9.91 -15.15 -32.66
C ASP A 25 -11.33 -14.75 -32.24
N LEU A 26 -12.13 -14.22 -33.18
CA LEU A 26 -13.55 -13.97 -32.96
C LEU A 26 -14.29 -15.29 -32.76
N GLU A 27 -14.09 -16.26 -33.67
CA GLU A 27 -14.73 -17.58 -33.59
C GLU A 27 -14.33 -18.34 -32.29
N LYS A 28 -13.05 -18.27 -31.89
CA LYS A 28 -12.61 -18.81 -30.60
C LYS A 28 -13.29 -18.10 -29.44
N THR A 29 -13.33 -16.77 -29.45
CA THR A 29 -13.96 -15.99 -28.38
C THR A 29 -15.43 -16.33 -28.25
N GLU A 30 -16.17 -16.38 -29.36
CA GLU A 30 -17.59 -16.77 -29.38
C GLU A 30 -17.81 -18.20 -28.87
N ALA A 31 -16.86 -19.12 -29.14
CA ALA A 31 -16.93 -20.49 -28.68
C ALA A 31 -16.53 -20.70 -27.21
N THR A 32 -15.63 -19.88 -26.66
CA THR A 32 -15.06 -20.08 -25.32
C THR A 32 -15.50 -19.07 -24.28
N VAL A 33 -16.02 -17.90 -24.69
CA VAL A 33 -16.43 -16.82 -23.78
C VAL A 33 -17.95 -16.74 -23.74
N SER A 34 -18.51 -17.11 -22.59
CA SER A 34 -19.94 -17.02 -22.33
C SER A 34 -20.24 -15.85 -21.39
N GLN A 35 -21.25 -15.05 -21.75
CA GLN A 35 -21.77 -14.01 -20.86
C GLN A 35 -22.24 -14.59 -19.52
N GLN A 36 -22.80 -15.80 -19.53
CA GLN A 36 -23.28 -16.45 -18.31
C GLN A 36 -22.11 -16.77 -17.37
N THR A 37 -21.04 -17.39 -17.89
CA THR A 37 -19.85 -17.72 -17.11
C THR A 37 -19.21 -16.49 -16.47
N ILE A 38 -19.12 -15.38 -17.21
CA ILE A 38 -18.63 -14.11 -16.67
C ILE A 38 -19.52 -13.62 -15.52
N ARG A 39 -20.85 -13.67 -15.69
CA ARG A 39 -21.80 -13.28 -14.64
C ARG A 39 -21.64 -14.15 -13.40
N ASP A 40 -21.50 -15.46 -13.57
CA ASP A 40 -21.37 -16.41 -12.45
C ASP A 40 -20.11 -16.11 -11.63
N HIS A 41 -18.96 -15.86 -12.29
CA HIS A 41 -17.74 -15.44 -11.60
C HIS A 41 -17.91 -14.11 -10.85
N ILE A 42 -18.53 -13.10 -11.48
CA ILE A 42 -18.76 -11.79 -10.86
C ILE A 42 -19.68 -11.93 -9.65
N TYR A 43 -20.80 -12.64 -9.80
CA TYR A 43 -21.77 -12.80 -8.71
C TYR A 43 -21.19 -13.58 -7.55
N TYR A 44 -20.44 -14.66 -7.82
CA TYR A 44 -19.74 -15.35 -6.76
C TYR A 44 -18.74 -14.41 -6.07
N LEU A 45 -17.82 -13.76 -6.80
CA LEU A 45 -16.79 -12.91 -6.18
C LEU A 45 -17.33 -11.65 -5.49
N ALA A 46 -18.58 -11.27 -5.76
CA ALA A 46 -19.29 -10.16 -5.14
C ALA A 46 -20.42 -10.61 -4.21
N SER A 47 -20.47 -11.90 -3.87
CA SER A 47 -21.56 -12.45 -3.07
C SER A 47 -21.44 -12.10 -1.59
N ASP A 48 -22.57 -12.17 -0.87
CA ASP A 48 -22.63 -11.90 0.56
C ASP A 48 -21.81 -12.92 1.37
N GLU A 49 -21.62 -14.14 0.87
CA GLU A 49 -20.80 -15.18 1.50
C GLU A 49 -19.33 -14.76 1.65
N LEU A 50 -18.84 -13.92 0.74
CA LEU A 50 -17.48 -13.36 0.83
C LEU A 50 -17.41 -12.13 1.71
N ARG A 51 -18.52 -11.53 2.16
CA ARG A 51 -18.54 -10.41 3.15
C ARG A 51 -17.60 -9.23 2.84
N GLY A 52 -17.14 -9.10 1.59
CA GLY A 52 -16.05 -8.22 1.19
C GLY A 52 -14.66 -8.87 1.20
N ARG A 53 -13.77 -8.44 0.30
CA ARG A 53 -12.44 -9.03 0.08
C ARG A 53 -11.33 -8.06 0.45
N ASN A 54 -11.42 -7.48 1.65
CA ASN A 54 -10.42 -6.52 2.10
C ASN A 54 -9.08 -7.22 2.35
N THR A 55 -7.97 -6.50 2.20
CA THR A 55 -6.64 -7.05 2.42
C THR A 55 -6.52 -7.60 3.84
N GLY A 56 -5.97 -8.81 3.98
CA GLY A 56 -5.72 -9.44 5.27
C GLY A 56 -6.93 -10.09 5.94
N THR A 57 -8.10 -10.13 5.30
CA THR A 57 -9.27 -10.89 5.82
C THR A 57 -9.22 -12.36 5.41
N GLU A 58 -10.04 -13.22 6.03
CA GLU A 58 -10.15 -14.62 5.63
C GLU A 58 -10.84 -14.76 4.27
N GLU A 59 -11.78 -13.87 3.96
CA GLU A 59 -12.59 -13.94 2.75
C GLU A 59 -11.77 -13.62 1.47
N ILE A 60 -10.69 -12.85 1.57
CA ILE A 60 -9.74 -12.70 0.44
C ILE A 60 -9.04 -14.03 0.12
N GLN A 61 -8.81 -14.89 1.13
CA GLN A 61 -8.23 -16.21 0.93
C GLN A 61 -9.23 -17.16 0.25
N VAL A 62 -10.51 -17.09 0.63
CA VAL A 62 -11.58 -17.83 -0.06
C VAL A 62 -11.65 -17.44 -1.54
N ALA A 63 -11.61 -16.13 -1.83
CA ALA A 63 -11.58 -15.64 -3.21
C ALA A 63 -10.30 -16.08 -3.96
N ALA A 64 -9.13 -16.05 -3.31
CA ALA A 64 -7.87 -16.49 -3.91
C ALA A 64 -7.92 -17.99 -4.25
N ASN A 65 -8.44 -18.83 -3.35
CA ASN A 65 -8.65 -20.26 -3.58
C ASN A 65 -9.62 -20.52 -4.72
N TYR A 66 -10.71 -19.77 -4.80
CA TYR A 66 -11.63 -19.86 -5.93
C TYR A 66 -10.92 -19.59 -7.27
N LEU A 67 -10.11 -18.52 -7.35
CA LEU A 67 -9.35 -18.18 -8.56
C LEU A 67 -8.31 -19.25 -8.90
N ALA A 68 -7.60 -19.77 -7.89
CA ALA A 68 -6.65 -20.87 -8.07
C ALA A 68 -7.33 -22.11 -8.66
N ASN A 69 -8.51 -22.49 -8.15
CA ASN A 69 -9.29 -23.60 -8.68
C ASN A 69 -9.78 -23.36 -10.12
N GLN A 70 -10.15 -22.12 -10.47
CA GLN A 70 -10.50 -21.78 -11.87
C GLN A 70 -9.27 -21.87 -12.78
N PHE A 71 -8.11 -21.38 -12.34
CA PHE A 71 -6.88 -21.51 -13.13
C PHE A 71 -6.48 -22.97 -13.34
N GLU A 72 -6.60 -23.80 -12.31
CA GLU A 72 -6.36 -25.24 -12.43
C GLU A 72 -7.32 -25.91 -13.39
N SER A 73 -8.63 -25.61 -13.30
CA SER A 73 -9.64 -26.20 -14.18
C SER A 73 -9.43 -25.83 -15.66
N TYR A 74 -8.87 -24.64 -15.92
CA TYR A 74 -8.49 -24.19 -17.26
C TYR A 74 -7.12 -24.69 -17.73
N GLY A 75 -6.39 -25.45 -16.90
CA GLY A 75 -5.07 -25.98 -17.23
C GLY A 75 -3.97 -24.91 -17.29
N ALA A 76 -4.15 -23.79 -16.57
CA ALA A 76 -3.13 -22.77 -16.47
C ALA A 76 -1.87 -23.33 -15.81
N LYS A 77 -0.70 -22.86 -16.25
CA LYS A 77 0.57 -23.26 -15.64
C LYS A 77 0.87 -22.37 -14.44
N THR A 78 1.41 -22.97 -13.39
CA THR A 78 1.95 -22.21 -12.26
C THR A 78 3.22 -21.46 -12.67
N VAL A 79 3.55 -20.41 -11.92
CA VAL A 79 4.77 -19.63 -12.13
C VAL A 79 5.93 -20.28 -11.35
N PRO A 80 7.12 -20.44 -11.94
CA PRO A 80 8.28 -20.95 -11.21
C PRO A 80 8.59 -20.11 -9.96
N GLY A 81 8.77 -20.78 -8.82
CA GLY A 81 9.04 -20.12 -7.53
C GLY A 81 7.81 -19.61 -6.78
N ALA A 82 6.60 -19.75 -7.34
CA ALA A 82 5.35 -19.54 -6.62
C ALA A 82 4.95 -20.79 -5.81
N ASP A 83 4.09 -20.60 -4.80
CA ASP A 83 3.42 -21.70 -4.10
C ASP A 83 2.11 -22.01 -4.84
N GLY A 84 2.15 -22.94 -5.79
CA GLY A 84 1.01 -23.20 -6.67
C GLY A 84 0.63 -21.96 -7.50
N TYR A 85 -0.60 -21.47 -7.30
CA TYR A 85 -1.11 -20.24 -7.91
C TYR A 85 -0.97 -18.99 -7.01
N PHE A 86 -0.29 -19.12 -5.87
CA PHE A 86 -0.20 -18.07 -4.85
C PHE A 86 1.17 -17.38 -4.86
N GLN A 87 1.14 -16.06 -4.70
CA GLN A 87 2.32 -15.24 -4.43
C GLN A 87 2.20 -14.67 -3.01
N PRO A 88 3.06 -15.06 -2.05
CA PRO A 88 3.05 -14.47 -0.73
C PRO A 88 3.50 -13.02 -0.81
N VAL A 89 2.76 -12.13 -0.15
CA VAL A 89 3.07 -10.71 -0.04
C VAL A 89 3.18 -10.38 1.45
N PRO A 90 4.36 -9.92 1.93
CA PRO A 90 4.49 -9.53 3.32
C PRO A 90 3.63 -8.29 3.57
N LEU A 91 2.73 -8.37 4.54
CA LEU A 91 1.88 -7.26 4.94
C LEU A 91 2.31 -6.77 6.33
N ARG A 92 2.32 -5.46 6.50
CA ARG A 92 2.48 -4.81 7.81
C ARG A 92 1.12 -4.29 8.27
N ILE A 93 0.65 -4.82 9.38
CA ILE A 93 -0.58 -4.35 10.03
C ILE A 93 -0.17 -3.37 11.12
N LYS A 94 -0.67 -2.14 11.01
CA LYS A 94 -0.54 -1.11 12.01
C LYS A 94 -1.88 -0.90 12.69
N THR A 95 -1.94 -1.24 13.96
CA THR A 95 -3.11 -1.00 14.80
C THR A 95 -2.93 0.29 15.59
N PRO A 96 -4.00 1.06 15.82
CA PRO A 96 -3.96 2.22 16.71
C PRO A 96 -3.52 1.83 18.12
N ALA A 97 -2.89 2.77 18.82
CA ALA A 97 -2.64 2.61 20.25
C ALA A 97 -3.97 2.56 21.02
N THR A 98 -4.16 1.54 21.85
CA THR A 98 -5.35 1.39 22.70
C THR A 98 -5.27 2.22 23.97
N ALA A 99 -4.05 2.44 24.48
CA ALA A 99 -3.77 3.29 25.63
C ALA A 99 -2.35 3.87 25.51
N ALA A 100 -2.18 5.11 25.93
CA ALA A 100 -0.89 5.74 26.09
C ALA A 100 -1.00 6.88 27.12
N SER A 101 0.09 7.13 27.85
CA SER A 101 0.23 8.25 28.75
C SER A 101 1.49 9.02 28.37
N PHE A 102 1.37 10.33 28.25
CA PHE A 102 2.50 11.22 28.01
C PHE A 102 2.52 12.30 29.10
N GLU A 103 3.67 12.47 29.75
CA GLU A 103 3.88 13.48 30.77
C GLU A 103 5.19 14.22 30.50
N TYR A 104 5.15 15.55 30.62
CA TYR A 104 6.33 16.39 30.51
C TYR A 104 6.25 17.51 31.55
N SER A 105 7.30 17.64 32.37
CA SER A 105 7.38 18.65 33.44
C SER A 105 6.15 18.68 34.36
N GLY A 106 5.61 17.51 34.74
CA GLY A 106 4.43 17.39 35.60
C GLY A 106 3.09 17.65 34.92
N LYS A 107 3.08 18.04 33.63
CA LYS A 107 1.87 18.18 32.82
C LYS A 107 1.58 16.87 32.10
N LYS A 108 0.37 16.36 32.28
CA LYS A 108 -0.15 15.18 31.58
C LYS A 108 -0.88 15.59 30.30
N PHE A 109 -0.78 14.73 29.30
CA PHE A 109 -1.42 14.89 28.00
C PHE A 109 -2.28 13.65 27.71
N ASN A 110 -3.44 13.88 27.08
CA ASN A 110 -4.42 12.85 26.78
C ASN A 110 -4.23 12.33 25.34
N LEU A 111 -4.19 11.02 25.17
CA LEU A 111 -4.14 10.39 23.84
C LEU A 111 -5.41 10.75 23.05
N ASN A 112 -5.25 11.06 21.76
CA ASN A 112 -6.30 11.49 20.83
C ASN A 112 -6.86 12.91 21.06
N GLU A 113 -6.58 13.53 22.19
CA GLU A 113 -6.95 14.92 22.47
C GLU A 113 -5.75 15.84 22.29
N ASP A 114 -4.65 15.55 22.98
CA ASP A 114 -3.44 16.36 23.00
C ASP A 114 -2.32 15.79 22.12
N PHE A 115 -2.25 14.46 21.96
CA PHE A 115 -1.23 13.81 21.16
C PHE A 115 -1.74 12.56 20.44
N LEU A 116 -0.99 12.14 19.41
CA LEU A 116 -1.25 10.93 18.63
C LEU A 116 0.05 10.11 18.56
N ILE A 117 -0.10 8.79 18.49
CA ILE A 117 1.02 7.90 18.18
C ILE A 117 1.03 7.69 16.66
N VAL A 118 2.01 8.32 16.00
CA VAL A 118 2.19 8.22 14.56
C VAL A 118 2.88 6.91 14.20
N ASP A 119 3.96 6.56 14.88
CA ASP A 119 4.71 5.30 14.73
C ASP A 119 5.42 4.94 16.04
N GLY A 120 5.84 3.68 16.18
CA GLY A 120 6.58 3.21 17.34
C GLY A 120 6.16 1.83 17.82
N THR A 121 6.76 1.41 18.93
CA THR A 121 6.48 0.14 19.61
C THR A 121 5.89 0.40 21.00
N SER A 122 5.08 -0.53 21.49
CA SER A 122 4.59 -0.48 22.86
C SER A 122 5.75 -0.57 23.86
N GLY A 123 5.75 0.29 24.88
CA GLY A 123 6.80 0.34 25.89
C GLY A 123 6.68 1.57 26.79
N SER A 124 7.61 1.67 27.73
CA SER A 124 7.83 2.88 28.53
C SER A 124 9.15 3.50 28.11
N PHE A 125 9.12 4.81 27.87
CA PHE A 125 10.26 5.58 27.42
C PHE A 125 10.38 6.80 28.33
N GLU A 126 11.55 6.99 28.92
CA GLU A 126 11.89 8.12 29.77
C GLU A 126 13.28 8.61 29.37
N GLY A 127 13.48 9.92 29.36
CA GLY A 127 14.75 10.51 29.00
C GLY A 127 14.73 12.03 29.05
N GLU A 128 15.92 12.62 29.01
CA GLU A 128 16.06 14.06 28.85
C GLU A 128 15.49 14.49 27.50
N VAL A 129 14.93 15.70 27.46
CA VAL A 129 14.38 16.27 26.24
C VAL A 129 15.41 17.21 25.60
N VAL A 130 15.56 17.09 24.28
CA VAL A 130 16.30 18.05 23.46
C VAL A 130 15.38 18.60 22.38
N TYR A 131 15.34 19.93 22.23
CA TYR A 131 14.54 20.58 21.20
C TYR A 131 15.42 20.96 20.01
N LEU A 132 15.06 20.50 18.81
CA LEU A 132 15.86 20.66 17.58
C LEU A 132 15.05 21.29 16.45
N ASN A 133 14.38 22.42 16.70
CA ASN A 133 13.67 23.20 15.68
C ASN A 133 12.78 22.35 14.75
N TYR A 134 13.17 22.09 13.49
CA TYR A 134 12.40 21.23 12.58
C TYR A 134 12.88 19.78 12.57
N GLY A 135 14.06 19.48 13.11
CA GLY A 135 14.66 18.15 13.15
C GLY A 135 15.28 17.74 11.83
N LEU A 136 15.74 18.72 11.04
CA LEU A 136 16.48 18.46 9.79
C LEU A 136 17.95 18.14 10.12
N GLU A 137 18.72 17.62 9.15
CA GLU A 137 20.12 17.19 9.39
C GLU A 137 20.95 18.29 10.09
N ASP A 138 20.89 19.52 9.58
CA ASP A 138 21.61 20.67 10.14
C ASP A 138 21.17 21.03 11.58
N ASP A 139 19.93 20.70 11.98
CA ASP A 139 19.46 20.94 13.35
C ASP A 139 20.14 19.99 14.37
N TYR A 140 20.78 18.90 13.93
CA TYR A 140 21.52 17.98 14.79
C TYR A 140 22.98 18.40 15.00
N ASP A 141 23.45 19.44 14.31
CA ASP A 141 24.83 19.90 14.43
C ASP A 141 25.11 20.35 15.88
N ASN A 142 26.05 19.65 16.53
CA ASN A 142 26.43 19.84 17.94
C ASN A 142 25.35 19.48 18.97
N ALA A 143 24.25 18.83 18.55
CA ALA A 143 23.23 18.34 19.46
C ALA A 143 23.61 16.98 20.06
N VAL A 144 23.53 16.85 21.38
CA VAL A 144 23.60 15.55 22.06
C VAL A 144 22.20 14.96 22.11
N VAL A 145 21.95 13.89 21.35
CA VAL A 145 20.62 13.28 21.20
C VAL A 145 20.58 11.80 21.60
N GLU A 146 21.74 11.15 21.74
CA GLU A 146 21.81 9.74 22.13
C GLU A 146 21.17 9.53 23.51
N GLY A 147 20.22 8.59 23.61
CA GLY A 147 19.47 8.32 24.83
C GLY A 147 18.35 9.32 25.14
N ARG A 148 18.18 10.38 24.35
CA ARG A 148 17.25 11.49 24.61
C ARG A 148 15.99 11.42 23.77
N ILE A 149 14.95 12.12 24.23
CA ILE A 149 13.71 12.32 23.49
C ILE A 149 13.83 13.65 22.72
N VAL A 150 13.71 13.59 21.41
CA VAL A 150 13.87 14.75 20.53
C VAL A 150 12.50 15.40 20.28
N PHE A 151 12.40 16.70 20.56
CA PHE A 151 11.21 17.51 20.29
C PHE A 151 11.46 18.42 19.09
N VAL A 152 10.56 18.41 18.12
CA VAL A 152 10.68 19.21 16.88
C VAL A 152 9.32 19.71 16.41
N LYS A 153 9.31 20.62 15.45
CA LYS A 153 8.10 21.04 14.73
C LYS A 153 7.83 20.11 13.56
N ALA A 154 6.55 19.86 13.29
CA ALA A 154 6.14 19.12 12.10
C ALA A 154 6.52 19.89 10.80
N GLY A 155 6.84 19.14 9.74
CA GLY A 155 7.29 19.70 8.46
C GLY A 155 8.71 20.27 8.51
N ASN A 156 8.98 21.25 7.64
CA ASN A 156 10.26 21.97 7.52
C ASN A 156 10.10 23.51 7.56
N GLY A 157 8.87 24.01 7.77
CA GLY A 157 8.54 25.44 7.75
C GLY A 157 8.11 26.00 6.40
N GLU A 158 8.23 25.22 5.33
CA GLU A 158 7.87 25.64 3.97
C GLU A 158 6.63 24.90 3.47
N VAL A 159 6.50 23.62 3.82
CA VAL A 159 5.34 22.81 3.44
C VAL A 159 4.20 22.98 4.43
N SER A 160 2.97 22.95 3.90
CA SER A 160 1.75 23.01 4.71
C SER A 160 0.80 21.83 4.48
N ASP A 161 0.95 21.11 3.37
CA ASP A 161 0.10 19.97 3.07
C ASP A 161 0.44 18.77 3.96
N ARG A 162 -0.60 18.00 4.29
CA ARG A 162 -0.50 16.84 5.18
C ARG A 162 0.45 15.77 4.66
N ARG A 163 0.48 15.54 3.34
CA ARG A 163 1.22 14.41 2.79
C ARG A 163 2.71 14.65 2.92
N ASP A 164 3.16 15.85 2.60
CA ASP A 164 4.57 16.19 2.62
C ASP A 164 5.05 16.36 4.07
N ILE A 165 4.21 16.89 4.98
CA ILE A 165 4.50 16.88 6.43
C ILE A 165 4.70 15.44 6.96
N LEU A 166 3.81 14.50 6.62
CA LEU A 166 3.92 13.11 7.08
C LEU A 166 5.08 12.36 6.42
N ARG A 167 5.48 12.74 5.20
CA ARG A 167 6.70 12.22 4.57
C ARG A 167 7.93 12.68 5.35
N LEU A 168 8.04 13.98 5.62
CA LEU A 168 9.14 14.55 6.41
C LEU A 168 9.18 13.97 7.83
N SER A 169 8.02 13.77 8.46
CA SER A 169 7.92 13.11 9.78
C SER A 169 8.61 11.74 9.81
N ARG A 170 8.43 10.92 8.77
CA ARG A 170 9.13 9.62 8.65
C ARG A 170 10.63 9.77 8.49
N GLU A 171 11.09 10.71 7.66
CA GLU A 171 12.51 10.98 7.45
C GLU A 171 13.19 11.42 8.76
N LYS A 172 12.54 12.32 9.50
CA LYS A 172 13.02 12.80 10.80
C LYS A 172 13.03 11.71 11.87
N TYR A 173 12.03 10.82 11.85
CA TYR A 173 11.97 9.67 12.75
C TYR A 173 13.17 8.74 12.54
N GLU A 174 13.48 8.39 11.30
CA GLU A 174 14.64 7.55 11.00
C GLU A 174 15.97 8.25 11.31
N LEU A 175 16.05 9.57 11.08
CA LEU A 175 17.23 10.35 11.46
C LEU A 175 17.46 10.38 12.98
N ALA A 176 16.43 10.72 13.77
CA ALA A 176 16.51 10.71 15.23
C ALA A 176 16.94 9.32 15.75
N ARG A 177 16.34 8.26 15.23
CA ARG A 177 16.69 6.87 15.57
C ARG A 177 18.15 6.56 15.21
N ALA A 178 18.60 6.95 14.01
CA ALA A 178 19.98 6.71 13.56
C ALA A 178 21.03 7.44 14.43
N LYS A 179 20.66 8.59 15.00
CA LYS A 179 21.51 9.34 15.95
C LYS A 179 21.37 8.86 17.41
N GLY A 180 20.58 7.82 17.67
CA GLY A 180 20.44 7.18 18.99
C GLY A 180 19.37 7.78 19.90
N ALA A 181 18.45 8.61 19.38
CA ALA A 181 17.33 9.12 20.17
C ALA A 181 16.38 7.98 20.60
N THR A 182 15.82 8.10 21.80
CA THR A 182 14.86 7.12 22.36
C THR A 182 13.42 7.42 21.96
N GLY A 183 13.14 8.63 21.49
CA GLY A 183 11.83 9.01 20.98
C GLY A 183 11.87 10.31 20.16
N LEU A 184 10.84 10.51 19.34
CA LEU A 184 10.59 11.74 18.59
C LEU A 184 9.18 12.24 18.92
N VAL A 185 9.06 13.51 19.26
CA VAL A 185 7.78 14.21 19.48
C VAL A 185 7.72 15.40 18.53
N GLU A 186 6.64 15.47 17.74
CA GLU A 186 6.45 16.55 16.78
C GLU A 186 5.29 17.48 17.19
N PHE A 187 5.58 18.77 17.29
CA PHE A 187 4.57 19.80 17.42
C PHE A 187 3.90 20.00 16.07
N TYR A 188 2.68 19.46 15.97
CA TYR A 188 1.87 19.61 14.78
C TYR A 188 1.04 20.90 14.84
N SER A 189 1.25 21.77 13.86
CA SER A 189 0.43 22.96 13.65
C SER A 189 0.35 23.21 12.14
N SER A 190 -0.63 22.59 11.48
CA SER A 190 -0.95 22.91 10.08
C SER A 190 -2.42 23.30 9.95
N PRO A 191 -2.71 24.47 9.35
CA PRO A 191 -4.09 24.89 9.09
C PRO A 191 -4.76 24.04 8.00
N ALA A 192 -3.96 23.38 7.13
CA ALA A 192 -4.48 22.59 6.01
C ALA A 192 -5.12 21.26 6.44
N THR A 193 -4.77 20.76 7.63
CA THR A 193 -5.42 19.58 8.21
C THR A 193 -5.59 19.79 9.71
N PRO A 194 -6.79 20.16 10.16
CA PRO A 194 -7.09 20.31 11.58
C PRO A 194 -6.86 19.03 12.37
N TRP A 195 -6.57 19.18 13.67
CA TRP A 195 -6.25 18.08 14.59
C TRP A 195 -7.27 16.93 14.57
N ALA A 196 -8.57 17.24 14.62
CA ALA A 196 -9.63 16.24 14.61
C ALA A 196 -9.62 15.36 13.35
N GLN A 197 -9.30 15.96 12.19
CA GLN A 197 -9.18 15.23 10.94
C GLN A 197 -7.93 14.35 10.93
N LEU A 198 -6.82 14.86 11.48
CA LEU A 198 -5.57 14.11 11.61
C LEU A 198 -5.76 12.87 12.50
N GLY A 199 -6.33 13.04 13.70
CA GLY A 199 -6.58 11.95 14.66
C GLY A 199 -7.44 10.83 14.09
N SER A 200 -8.46 11.16 13.29
CA SER A 200 -9.31 10.15 12.63
C SER A 200 -8.55 9.20 11.70
N SER A 201 -7.40 9.64 11.15
CA SER A 201 -6.58 8.86 10.22
C SER A 201 -5.67 7.87 10.95
N PHE A 202 -5.21 8.21 12.16
CA PHE A 202 -4.30 7.37 12.96
C PHE A 202 -5.04 6.41 13.90
N ASN A 203 -6.33 6.64 14.13
CA ASN A 203 -7.20 5.79 14.94
C ASN A 203 -7.90 4.69 14.15
N ARG A 204 -7.29 4.21 13.07
CA ARG A 204 -7.80 3.10 12.25
C ARG A 204 -6.70 2.07 12.02
N VAL A 205 -7.10 0.81 11.87
CA VAL A 205 -6.19 -0.23 11.39
C VAL A 205 -5.76 0.13 9.98
N ASN A 206 -4.45 0.16 9.75
CA ASN A 206 -3.86 0.40 8.44
C ASN A 206 -3.02 -0.80 8.03
N ILE A 207 -3.17 -1.22 6.78
CA ILE A 207 -2.44 -2.35 6.21
C ILE A 207 -1.61 -1.80 5.07
N THR A 208 -0.30 -1.96 5.17
CA THR A 208 0.65 -1.58 4.13
C THR A 208 1.44 -2.79 3.67
N LEU A 209 2.03 -2.68 2.48
CA LEU A 209 3.10 -3.57 2.02
C LEU A 209 4.39 -3.29 2.80
#